data_AF-A0A6P1HKZ1-F1
#
_entry.id   AF-A0A6P1HKZ1-F1
#
_cell.length_a   1.000
_cell.length_b   1.000
_cell.length_c   1.000
_cell.angle_alpha   90.00
_cell.angle_beta   90.00
_cell.angle_gamma   90.00
#
_symmetry.space_group_name_H-M   'P 1'
#
loop_
_entity.id
_entity.type
_entity.pdbx_description
1 polymer ?
#
loop_
_entity_poly.entity_id
_entity_poly.type
_entity_poly.pdbx_seq_one_letter_code
_entity_poly.pdbx_strand_id
1 'polypeptide(L)'
;MRFIMVSMTIMMALILGACATNPQGTQEVRDVQSLNNKNTDTLKDHNPTKNGYNLQNESPMQMNQVGETWGLKQDKRKIFEAVEEVPNVEVRRVNFNGSTAHVRVKATAISGSDERIALTNKLRRKIEGALPRYKIRVYVSQ
;
A
#
# COMPACT_ATOMS: atom_id res chain seq x y z
N MET A 1 -2.61 -40.34 57.58
CA MET A 1 -3.25 -39.06 57.18
C MET A 1 -2.44 -37.79 57.54
N ARG A 2 -1.47 -37.81 58.48
CA ARG A 2 -0.65 -36.63 58.82
C ARG A 2 0.45 -36.28 57.81
N PHE A 3 0.99 -37.28 57.09
CA PHE A 3 2.05 -37.05 56.08
C PHE A 3 1.56 -36.40 54.78
N ILE A 4 0.29 -36.59 54.43
CA ILE A 4 -0.30 -36.05 53.19
C ILE A 4 -0.53 -34.53 53.33
N MET A 5 -0.92 -34.05 54.53
CA MET A 5 -1.10 -32.62 54.78
C MET A 5 0.22 -31.83 54.77
N VAL A 6 1.34 -32.41 55.22
CA VAL A 6 2.65 -31.73 55.27
C VAL A 6 3.27 -31.61 53.87
N SER A 7 3.03 -32.59 53.00
CA SER A 7 3.48 -32.53 51.59
C SER A 7 2.79 -31.40 50.82
N MET A 8 1.53 -31.12 51.13
CA MET A 8 0.73 -30.13 50.39
C MET A 8 1.09 -28.68 50.78
N THR A 9 1.53 -28.43 52.01
CA THR A 9 2.03 -27.11 52.45
C THR A 9 3.41 -26.78 51.90
N ILE A 10 4.30 -27.76 51.71
CA ILE A 10 5.63 -27.52 51.10
C ILE A 10 5.50 -27.19 49.61
N MET A 11 4.52 -27.80 48.91
CA MET A 11 4.30 -27.56 47.48
C MET A 11 3.64 -26.19 47.21
N MET A 12 2.86 -25.64 48.15
CA MET A 12 2.26 -24.31 48.04
C MET A 12 3.26 -23.17 48.32
N ALA A 13 4.33 -23.44 49.09
CA ALA A 13 5.36 -22.44 49.42
C ALA A 13 6.32 -22.13 48.26
N LEU A 14 6.37 -22.98 47.23
CA LEU A 14 7.25 -22.79 46.05
C LEU A 14 6.65 -21.91 44.94
N ILE A 15 5.37 -21.54 45.03
CA ILE A 15 4.67 -20.83 43.93
C ILE A 15 4.58 -19.31 44.18
N LEU A 16 4.93 -18.82 45.37
CA LEU A 16 4.85 -17.40 45.73
C LEU A 16 6.17 -16.62 45.59
N GLY A 17 7.23 -17.24 45.02
CA GLY A 17 8.56 -16.65 44.92
C GLY A 17 8.90 -15.91 43.61
N ALA A 18 7.97 -15.77 42.68
CA ALA A 18 8.27 -15.22 41.34
C ALA A 18 7.39 -14.02 40.98
N CYS A 19 7.36 -12.97 41.81
CA CYS A 19 6.89 -11.61 41.44
C CYS A 19 7.29 -10.56 42.49
N ALA A 20 8.58 -10.18 42.55
CA ALA A 20 9.15 -8.96 43.14
C ALA A 20 10.68 -9.12 43.04
N THR A 21 11.54 -8.22 42.59
CA THR A 21 11.53 -6.77 42.34
C THR A 21 12.92 -6.45 41.73
N ASN A 22 13.00 -5.44 40.86
CA ASN A 22 14.27 -4.89 40.35
C ASN A 22 15.24 -4.47 41.46
N PRO A 23 16.55 -4.54 41.19
CA PRO A 23 17.42 -3.40 41.48
C PRO A 23 18.32 -3.01 40.29
N GLN A 24 18.41 -1.70 40.06
CA GLN A 24 19.45 -1.07 39.24
C GLN A 24 20.84 -1.27 39.87
N GLY A 25 21.87 -1.47 39.05
CA GLY A 25 23.25 -1.13 39.39
C GLY A 25 24.31 -2.19 39.11
N THR A 26 25.30 -1.79 38.29
CA THR A 26 26.69 -2.30 38.20
C THR A 26 27.00 -3.55 37.34
N GLN A 27 27.62 -3.25 36.18
CA GLN A 27 28.90 -3.81 35.68
C GLN A 27 28.97 -5.31 35.32
N GLU A 28 29.53 -5.79 34.22
CA GLU A 28 30.16 -5.26 33.00
C GLU A 28 30.47 -6.54 32.21
N VAL A 29 29.89 -6.76 31.02
CA VAL A 29 30.48 -7.73 30.06
C VAL A 29 30.28 -7.22 28.63
N ARG A 30 31.29 -6.47 28.20
CA ARG A 30 31.94 -6.45 26.88
C ARG A 30 31.12 -6.69 25.60
N ASP A 31 31.21 -5.67 24.75
CA ASP A 31 31.65 -5.76 23.35
C ASP A 31 30.68 -6.33 22.30
N VAL A 32 29.65 -5.55 21.92
CA VAL A 32 29.16 -5.54 20.53
C VAL A 32 28.61 -4.17 20.06
N GLN A 33 29.01 -3.04 20.68
CA GLN A 33 28.67 -1.69 20.17
C GLN A 33 29.71 -1.15 19.16
N SER A 34 30.31 -2.03 18.35
CA SER A 34 31.18 -1.65 17.22
C SER A 34 30.38 -1.40 15.93
N LEU A 35 29.19 -0.81 16.04
CA LEU A 35 28.41 -0.35 14.89
C LEU A 35 27.89 1.06 15.14
N ASN A 36 28.78 1.94 15.64
CA ASN A 36 28.58 3.38 15.59
C ASN A 36 29.74 3.99 14.79
N ASN A 37 29.61 3.99 13.47
CA ASN A 37 30.31 4.92 12.58
C ASN A 37 29.74 4.78 11.16
N LYS A 38 28.84 5.70 10.79
CA LYS A 38 28.59 6.27 9.45
C LYS A 38 27.17 6.83 9.38
N ASN A 39 26.93 7.92 10.10
CA ASN A 39 25.91 8.89 9.70
C ASN A 39 26.32 10.28 10.20
N THR A 40 27.53 10.68 9.83
CA THR A 40 27.91 12.08 9.78
C THR A 40 27.76 12.51 8.33
N ASP A 41 26.57 12.98 7.96
CA ASP A 41 26.48 13.83 6.79
C ASP A 41 25.74 15.12 7.16
N THR A 42 26.41 16.19 6.78
CA THR A 42 26.32 17.53 7.33
C THR A 42 25.00 18.21 6.98
N LEU A 43 24.33 18.79 7.98
CA LEU A 43 23.31 19.82 7.76
C LEU A 43 23.98 21.02 7.08
N LYS A 44 23.95 21.06 5.75
CA LYS A 44 24.12 22.30 5.00
C LYS A 44 22.78 23.03 5.02
N ASP A 45 22.75 24.14 5.74
CA ASP A 45 21.70 25.16 5.65
C ASP A 45 21.47 25.52 4.18
N HIS A 46 20.34 25.09 3.64
CA HIS A 46 19.87 25.55 2.33
C HIS A 46 18.68 26.47 2.57
N ASN A 47 18.94 27.78 2.51
CA ASN A 47 17.94 28.82 2.50
C ASN A 47 17.20 28.80 1.15
N PRO A 48 15.91 28.40 1.09
CA PRO A 48 15.19 28.41 -0.18
C PRO A 48 14.59 29.79 -0.42
N THR A 49 15.33 30.63 -1.13
CA THR A 49 14.77 31.82 -1.79
C THR A 49 13.78 31.38 -2.87
N LYS A 50 12.49 31.71 -2.64
CA LYS A 50 11.40 31.94 -3.59
C LYS A 50 11.32 31.07 -4.86
N ASN A 51 10.18 30.36 -4.94
CA ASN A 51 9.51 29.77 -6.12
C ASN A 51 9.73 28.26 -6.34
N GLY A 52 8.62 27.52 -6.28
CA GLY A 52 8.50 26.18 -6.87
C GLY A 52 8.02 25.13 -5.88
N TYR A 53 6.85 24.55 -6.17
CA TYR A 53 6.38 23.22 -5.77
C TYR A 53 6.86 22.68 -4.41
N ASN A 54 5.97 22.73 -3.42
CA ASN A 54 6.14 22.07 -2.11
C ASN A 54 6.40 20.56 -2.30
N LEU A 55 7.68 20.19 -2.34
CA LEU A 55 8.21 18.83 -2.35
C LEU A 55 8.63 18.38 -0.94
N GLN A 56 8.13 19.04 0.11
CA GLN A 56 8.53 18.81 1.52
C GLN A 56 7.43 18.23 2.41
N ASN A 57 6.32 17.73 1.86
CA ASN A 57 5.33 16.99 2.67
C ASN A 57 5.27 15.52 2.29
N GLU A 58 6.43 14.85 2.29
CA GLU A 58 6.49 13.39 2.34
C GLU A 58 6.20 12.93 3.78
N SER A 59 4.96 13.15 4.22
CA SER A 59 4.43 12.45 5.39
C SER A 59 4.59 10.94 5.12
N PRO A 60 5.13 10.15 6.07
CA PRO A 60 5.18 8.70 5.89
C PRO A 60 3.76 8.22 5.61
N MET A 61 3.57 7.55 4.46
CA MET A 61 2.25 7.07 4.04
C MET A 61 1.66 6.25 5.20
N GLN A 62 0.56 6.72 5.76
CA GLN A 62 -0.09 6.03 6.88
C GLN A 62 -0.40 4.60 6.45
N MET A 63 0.07 3.62 7.23
CA MET A 63 -0.01 2.18 6.96
C MET A 63 -1.44 1.67 6.71
N ASN A 64 -2.46 2.46 7.03
CA ASN A 64 -3.85 2.12 6.74
C ASN A 64 -4.29 2.38 5.28
N GLN A 65 -3.49 3.12 4.48
CA GLN A 65 -3.84 3.47 3.10
C GLN A 65 -3.25 2.50 2.06
N VAL A 66 -2.31 1.63 2.44
CA VAL A 66 -1.69 0.69 1.48
C VAL A 66 -2.67 -0.39 1.01
N GLY A 67 -3.60 -0.86 1.84
CA GLY A 67 -4.58 -1.89 1.42
C GLY A 67 -5.51 -1.41 0.29
N GLU A 68 -6.12 -0.24 0.46
CA GLU A 68 -7.07 0.32 -0.51
C GLU A 68 -6.39 0.77 -1.81
N THR A 69 -5.20 1.37 -1.71
CA THR A 69 -4.45 1.86 -2.88
C THR A 69 -3.84 0.72 -3.70
N TRP A 70 -3.46 -0.40 -3.07
CA TRP A 70 -2.96 -1.57 -3.78
C TRP A 70 -4.02 -2.24 -4.65
N GLY A 71 -5.27 -2.33 -4.16
CA GLY A 71 -6.40 -2.82 -4.95
C GLY A 71 -6.66 -1.96 -6.19
N LEU A 72 -6.60 -0.63 -6.05
CA LEU A 72 -6.76 0.30 -7.16
C LEU A 72 -5.65 0.17 -8.20
N LYS A 73 -4.39 -0.05 -7.77
CA LYS A 73 -3.26 -0.25 -8.69
C LYS A 73 -3.40 -1.55 -9.49
N GLN A 74 -3.81 -2.63 -8.84
CA GLN A 74 -4.04 -3.92 -9.50
C GLN A 74 -5.19 -3.83 -10.51
N ASP A 75 -6.28 -3.17 -10.14
CA ASP A 75 -7.41 -3.01 -11.05
C ASP A 75 -7.08 -2.10 -12.22
N LYS A 76 -6.34 -1.02 -11.98
CA LYS A 76 -5.85 -0.17 -13.06
C LYS A 76 -5.04 -1.00 -14.07
N ARG A 77 -4.18 -1.91 -13.59
CA ARG A 77 -3.40 -2.82 -14.44
C ARG A 77 -4.31 -3.74 -15.26
N LYS A 78 -5.34 -4.35 -14.65
CA LYS A 78 -6.33 -5.17 -15.36
C LYS A 78 -7.05 -4.40 -16.47
N ILE A 79 -7.33 -3.10 -16.28
CA ILE A 79 -7.92 -2.25 -17.33
C ILE A 79 -6.94 -2.09 -18.50
N PHE A 80 -5.65 -1.85 -18.22
CA PHE A 80 -4.65 -1.75 -19.28
C PHE A 80 -4.53 -3.06 -20.07
N GLU A 81 -4.40 -4.19 -19.38
CA GLU A 81 -4.34 -5.53 -19.99
C GLU A 81 -5.57 -5.78 -20.88
N ALA A 82 -6.77 -5.50 -20.38
CA ALA A 82 -8.01 -5.70 -21.13
C ALA A 82 -8.12 -4.81 -22.39
N VAL A 83 -7.54 -3.61 -22.36
CA VAL A 83 -7.56 -2.68 -23.50
C VAL A 83 -6.45 -2.98 -24.50
N GLU A 84 -5.26 -3.42 -24.07
CA GLU A 84 -4.15 -3.81 -24.95
C GLU A 84 -4.53 -4.96 -25.89
N GLU A 85 -5.41 -5.85 -25.45
CA GLU A 85 -5.96 -6.90 -26.32
C GLU A 85 -6.89 -6.37 -27.43
N VAL A 86 -7.17 -5.06 -27.51
CA VAL A 86 -7.91 -4.43 -28.60
C VAL A 86 -6.94 -3.67 -29.50
N PRO A 87 -6.81 -4.04 -30.78
CA PRO A 87 -5.82 -3.44 -31.67
C PRO A 87 -6.16 -1.99 -32.00
N ASN A 88 -5.12 -1.17 -32.22
CA ASN A 88 -5.20 0.26 -32.60
C ASN A 88 -5.79 1.18 -31.52
N VAL A 89 -5.58 0.82 -30.26
CA VAL A 89 -6.16 1.50 -29.10
C VAL A 89 -5.08 1.77 -28.05
N GLU A 90 -5.04 2.98 -27.51
CA GLU A 90 -4.11 3.41 -26.47
C GLU A 90 -4.88 3.99 -25.28
N VAL A 91 -4.57 3.53 -24.06
CA VAL A 91 -5.21 4.07 -22.85
C VAL A 91 -4.52 5.36 -22.43
N ARG A 92 -5.26 6.47 -22.43
CA ARG A 92 -4.74 7.78 -21.98
C ARG A 92 -4.89 7.98 -20.49
N ARG A 93 -6.03 7.58 -19.92
CA ARG A 93 -6.33 7.84 -18.51
C ARG A 93 -7.29 6.81 -17.96
N VAL A 94 -7.05 6.40 -16.72
CA VAL A 94 -7.95 5.58 -15.92
C VAL A 94 -8.11 6.24 -14.57
N ASN A 95 -9.34 6.63 -14.24
CA ASN A 95 -9.70 7.22 -12.95
C ASN A 95 -10.83 6.42 -12.32
N PHE A 96 -10.74 6.16 -11.02
CA PHE A 96 -11.80 5.55 -10.23
C PHE A 96 -12.49 6.63 -9.41
N ASN A 97 -13.82 6.64 -9.41
CA ASN A 97 -14.65 7.49 -8.58
C ASN A 97 -15.72 6.63 -7.91
N GLY A 98 -15.48 6.24 -6.66
CA GLY A 98 -16.30 5.29 -5.92
C GLY A 98 -16.44 3.97 -6.70
N SER A 99 -17.68 3.61 -7.04
CA SER A 99 -18.01 2.41 -7.81
C SER A 99 -17.94 2.60 -9.34
N THR A 100 -17.51 3.76 -9.84
CA THR A 100 -17.43 4.04 -11.29
C THR A 100 -15.98 4.15 -11.74
N ALA A 101 -15.62 3.43 -12.82
CA ALA A 101 -14.33 3.55 -13.48
C ALA A 101 -14.47 4.34 -14.78
N HIS A 102 -13.75 5.46 -14.89
CA HIS A 102 -13.68 6.30 -16.07
C HIS A 102 -12.42 5.99 -16.85
N VAL A 103 -12.58 5.45 -18.05
CA VAL A 103 -11.49 5.05 -18.94
C VAL A 103 -11.51 5.94 -20.16
N ARG A 104 -10.43 6.68 -20.39
CA ARG A 104 -10.21 7.48 -21.60
C ARG A 104 -9.23 6.75 -22.49
N VAL A 105 -9.64 6.61 -23.74
CA VAL A 105 -8.99 5.77 -24.73
C VAL A 105 -8.80 6.59 -26.00
N LYS A 106 -7.60 6.56 -26.55
CA LYS A 106 -7.30 7.09 -27.88
C LYS A 106 -7.32 5.94 -28.88
N ALA A 107 -7.97 6.11 -30.01
CA ALA A 107 -7.88 5.15 -31.11
C ALA A 107 -7.11 5.78 -32.27
N THR A 108 -6.23 5.00 -32.89
CA THR A 108 -5.32 5.50 -33.95
C THR A 108 -6.06 5.77 -35.25
N ALA A 109 -7.07 4.98 -35.58
CA ALA A 109 -7.91 5.16 -36.75
C ALA A 109 -9.37 4.84 -36.40
N ILE A 110 -10.22 5.86 -36.43
CA ILE A 110 -11.67 5.70 -36.41
C ILE A 110 -12.22 6.50 -37.57
N SER A 111 -13.00 5.84 -38.42
CA SER A 111 -13.55 6.38 -39.66
C SER A 111 -14.97 6.94 -39.51
N GLY A 112 -15.60 6.81 -38.33
CA GLY A 112 -16.92 7.41 -38.10
C GLY A 112 -17.51 7.23 -36.70
N SER A 113 -18.68 7.83 -36.48
CA SER A 113 -19.43 7.76 -35.20
C SER A 113 -19.81 6.33 -34.83
N ASP A 114 -20.27 5.54 -35.81
CA ASP A 114 -20.77 4.18 -35.57
C ASP A 114 -19.65 3.23 -35.19
N GLU A 115 -18.50 3.34 -35.85
CA GLU A 115 -17.30 2.60 -35.50
C GLU A 115 -16.81 2.96 -34.09
N ARG A 116 -16.86 4.25 -33.72
CA ARG A 116 -16.55 4.70 -32.36
C ARG A 116 -17.50 4.09 -31.34
N ILE A 117 -18.80 4.03 -31.63
CA ILE A 117 -19.80 3.43 -30.72
C ILE A 117 -19.56 1.92 -30.58
N ALA A 118 -19.30 1.22 -31.69
CA ALA A 118 -18.98 -0.20 -31.69
C ALA A 118 -17.70 -0.48 -30.87
N LEU A 119 -16.65 0.31 -31.07
CA LEU A 119 -15.39 0.21 -30.33
C LEU A 119 -15.59 0.50 -28.84
N THR A 120 -16.35 1.55 -28.51
CA THR A 120 -16.68 1.91 -27.12
C THR A 120 -17.40 0.75 -26.43
N ASN A 121 -18.39 0.14 -27.10
CA ASN A 121 -19.14 -0.99 -26.55
C ASN A 121 -18.26 -2.25 -26.39
N LYS A 122 -17.37 -2.52 -27.35
CA LYS A 122 -16.41 -3.63 -27.28
C LYS A 122 -15.47 -3.46 -26.09
N LEU A 123 -14.85 -2.29 -25.94
CA LEU A 123 -13.97 -1.96 -24.81
C LEU A 123 -14.71 -2.04 -23.48
N ARG A 124 -15.93 -1.47 -23.41
CA ARG A 124 -16.76 -1.51 -22.22
C ARG A 124 -17.01 -2.94 -21.74
N ARG A 125 -17.51 -3.81 -22.63
CA ARG A 125 -17.80 -5.22 -22.29
C ARG A 125 -16.55 -5.96 -21.81
N LYS A 126 -15.41 -5.70 -22.45
CA LYS A 126 -14.14 -6.35 -22.12
C LYS A 126 -13.63 -5.95 -20.74
N ILE A 127 -13.68 -4.65 -20.43
CA ILE A 127 -13.30 -4.12 -19.12
C ILE A 127 -14.29 -4.55 -18.04
N GLU A 128 -15.60 -4.60 -18.34
CA GLU A 128 -16.63 -5.12 -17.43
C GLU A 128 -16.37 -6.59 -17.07
N GLY A 129 -15.90 -7.41 -18.03
CA GLY A 129 -15.50 -8.79 -17.77
C GLY A 129 -14.30 -8.92 -16.83
N ALA A 130 -13.31 -8.03 -16.96
CA ALA A 130 -12.13 -8.03 -16.09
C ALA A 130 -12.42 -7.48 -14.68
N LEU A 131 -13.37 -6.53 -14.58
CA LEU A 131 -13.69 -5.81 -13.36
C LEU A 131 -15.21 -5.66 -13.17
N PRO A 132 -15.91 -6.74 -12.76
CA PRO A 132 -17.37 -6.72 -12.61
C PRO A 132 -17.85 -5.83 -11.46
N ARG A 133 -16.97 -5.45 -10.53
CA ARG A 133 -17.29 -4.63 -9.36
C ARG A 133 -17.54 -3.15 -9.68
N TYR A 134 -17.14 -2.67 -10.86
CA TYR A 134 -17.25 -1.26 -11.23
C TYR A 134 -18.23 -1.03 -12.37
N LYS A 135 -18.93 0.10 -12.31
CA LYS A 135 -19.62 0.67 -13.45
C LYS A 135 -18.60 1.30 -14.41
N ILE A 136 -18.42 0.70 -15.58
CA ILE A 136 -17.40 1.15 -16.53
C ILE A 136 -17.97 2.23 -17.45
N ARG A 137 -17.26 3.35 -17.56
CA ARG A 137 -17.53 4.43 -18.52
C ARG A 137 -16.32 4.62 -19.42
N VAL A 138 -16.46 4.27 -20.69
CA VAL A 138 -15.40 4.41 -21.69
C VAL A 138 -15.66 5.63 -22.55
N TYR A 139 -14.62 6.45 -22.73
CA TYR A 139 -14.62 7.60 -23.62
C TYR A 139 -13.54 7.38 -24.67
N VAL A 140 -13.94 7.26 -25.93
CA VAL A 140 -13.04 7.07 -27.05
C VAL A 140 -12.83 8.40 -27.77
N SER A 141 -11.58 8.82 -27.88
CA SER A 141 -11.12 9.97 -28.68
C SER A 141 -10.24 9.50 -29.83
N GLN A 142 -10.14 10.32 -30.87
CA GLN A 142 -9.16 10.19 -31.95
C GLN A 142 -7.95 11.09 -31.66
#